data_AF-A0A484ZEN7-F1
#
_entry.id   AF-A0A484ZEN7-F1
#
_cell.length_a   1.000
_cell.length_b   1.000
_cell.length_c   1.000
_cell.angle_alpha   90.00
_cell.angle_beta   90.00
_cell.angle_gamma   90.00
#
_symmetry.space_group_name_H-M   'P 1'
#
loop_
_entity.id
_entity.type
_entity.pdbx_description
1 polymer ?
#
loop_
_entity_poly.entity_id
_entity_poly.type
_entity_poly.pdbx_seq_one_letter_code
_entity_poly.pdbx_strand_id
1 'polypeptide(L)'
;MMQQANINAIRIHAHVSGRALYDLADEMGMLLWQDFPLQWGYDNSTTFAQEAAEQAAEMTRQFGSHPAIVLWSGHNEPPWDATWMQYRYSDWQPDVNRFLTASVANVLRQDRSRITHAYSSTAEHYWQGWYSGEKSDHLKPANSSIISEFGAQALPDLVTLKTIIPLADLWPKTTDKK
;
A
#
# COMPACT_ATOMS: atom_id res chain seq x y z
N MET A 1 -16.69 -11.49 5.09
CA MET A 1 -16.67 -10.60 3.91
C MET A 1 -15.62 -11.00 2.88
N MET A 2 -14.30 -10.94 3.17
CA MET A 2 -13.26 -11.23 2.16
C MET A 2 -13.32 -12.65 1.59
N GLN A 3 -13.40 -13.69 2.44
CA GLN A 3 -13.57 -15.07 1.97
C GLN A 3 -14.87 -15.29 1.19
N GLN A 4 -15.97 -14.62 1.57
CA GLN A 4 -17.24 -14.68 0.82
C GLN A 4 -17.10 -14.06 -0.58
N ALA A 5 -16.12 -13.18 -0.78
CA ALA A 5 -15.75 -12.62 -2.08
C ALA A 5 -14.66 -13.45 -2.80
N ASN A 6 -14.31 -14.65 -2.30
CA ASN A 6 -13.25 -15.52 -2.82
C ASN A 6 -11.84 -14.89 -2.80
N ILE A 7 -11.62 -13.92 -1.91
CA ILE A 7 -10.29 -13.34 -1.67
C ILE A 7 -9.50 -14.30 -0.77
N ASN A 8 -8.25 -14.55 -1.13
CA ASN A 8 -7.32 -15.40 -0.38
C ASN A 8 -6.05 -14.68 0.07
N ALA A 9 -5.84 -13.42 -0.32
CA ALA A 9 -4.69 -12.62 0.04
C ALA A 9 -5.08 -11.19 0.43
N ILE A 10 -4.41 -10.63 1.43
CA ILE A 10 -4.58 -9.27 1.91
C ILE A 10 -3.21 -8.59 1.93
N ARG A 11 -3.13 -7.41 1.33
CA ARG A 11 -1.98 -6.53 1.51
C ARG A 11 -2.23 -5.57 2.66
N ILE A 12 -1.38 -5.64 3.68
CA ILE A 12 -1.37 -4.70 4.81
C ILE A 12 -0.52 -3.51 4.36
N HIS A 13 -1.20 -2.55 3.74
CA HIS A 13 -0.56 -1.45 3.02
C HIS A 13 0.09 -0.42 3.96
N ALA A 14 1.40 -0.22 3.83
CA ALA A 14 2.22 0.79 4.52
C ALA A 14 1.99 0.94 6.04
N HIS A 15 1.59 -0.12 6.75
CA HIS A 15 1.44 -0.11 8.20
C HIS A 15 1.59 -1.51 8.81
N VAL A 16 1.76 -1.57 10.13
CA VAL A 16 1.67 -2.82 10.92
C VAL A 16 0.32 -2.82 11.64
N SER A 17 -0.43 -3.91 11.51
CA SER A 17 -1.77 -4.03 12.12
C SER A 17 -1.70 -4.54 13.57
N GLY A 18 -2.86 -4.66 14.22
CA GLY A 18 -2.96 -5.34 15.52
C GLY A 18 -2.79 -6.86 15.38
N ARG A 19 -2.27 -7.54 16.42
CA ARG A 19 -2.03 -9.01 16.42
C ARG A 19 -3.25 -9.82 15.96
N ALA A 20 -4.44 -9.41 16.36
CA ALA A 20 -5.69 -10.08 16.01
C ALA A 20 -5.89 -10.26 14.49
N LEU A 21 -5.36 -9.36 13.65
CA LEU A 21 -5.43 -9.54 12.19
C LEU A 21 -4.56 -10.70 11.74
N TYR A 22 -3.34 -10.81 12.26
CA TYR A 22 -2.39 -11.87 11.90
C TYR A 22 -2.85 -13.22 12.44
N ASP A 23 -3.29 -13.28 13.70
CA ASP A 23 -3.84 -14.48 14.32
C ASP A 23 -5.04 -15.01 13.52
N LEU A 24 -5.96 -14.11 13.14
CA LEU A 24 -7.12 -14.48 12.36
C LEU A 24 -6.76 -14.90 10.93
N ALA A 25 -5.76 -14.26 10.31
CA ALA A 25 -5.28 -14.65 9.00
C ALA A 25 -4.66 -16.06 9.01
N ASP A 26 -3.91 -16.40 10.06
CA ASP A 26 -3.38 -17.75 10.28
C ASP A 26 -4.52 -18.78 10.39
N GLU A 27 -5.51 -18.51 11.25
CA GLU A 27 -6.66 -19.40 11.47
C GLU A 27 -7.51 -19.59 10.21
N MET A 28 -7.71 -18.52 9.42
CA MET A 28 -8.56 -18.53 8.24
C MET A 28 -7.84 -18.96 6.96
N GLY A 29 -6.53 -19.19 7.00
CA GLY A 29 -5.72 -19.51 5.82
C GLY A 29 -5.65 -18.37 4.80
N MET A 30 -5.63 -17.11 5.28
CA MET A 30 -5.52 -15.91 4.45
C MET A 30 -4.05 -15.53 4.30
N LEU A 31 -3.58 -15.34 3.06
CA LEU A 31 -2.21 -14.90 2.80
C LEU A 31 -2.06 -13.41 3.11
N LEU A 32 -0.94 -13.03 3.72
CA LEU A 32 -0.59 -11.66 4.04
C LEU A 32 0.65 -11.24 3.27
N TRP A 33 0.48 -10.15 2.51
CA TRP A 33 1.57 -9.29 2.04
C TRP A 33 1.73 -8.18 3.07
N GLN A 34 2.83 -8.20 3.82
CA GLN A 34 3.09 -7.22 4.88
C GLN A 34 4.08 -6.15 4.40
N ASP A 35 3.61 -4.92 4.26
CA ASP A 35 4.49 -3.78 4.01
C ASP A 35 5.17 -3.32 5.31
N PHE A 36 6.43 -2.93 5.26
CA PHE A 36 7.01 -2.08 6.28
C PHE A 36 6.38 -0.66 6.15
N PRO A 37 6.21 0.11 7.25
CA PRO A 37 5.48 1.38 7.24
C PRO A 37 6.18 2.56 6.55
N LEU A 38 6.58 2.39 5.29
CA LEU A 38 7.11 3.44 4.42
C LEU A 38 6.21 3.61 3.20
N GLN A 39 5.63 4.80 3.04
CA GLN A 39 4.92 5.24 1.85
C GLN A 39 5.49 6.59 1.38
N TRP A 40 5.89 6.65 0.11
CA TRP A 40 6.39 7.87 -0.53
C TRP A 40 7.68 8.43 0.10
N GLY A 41 7.78 9.75 0.28
CA GLY A 41 9.00 10.43 0.69
C GLY A 41 9.14 10.61 2.20
N TYR A 42 10.36 10.40 2.70
CA TYR A 42 10.78 10.59 4.09
C TYR A 42 12.10 11.37 4.16
N ASP A 43 12.53 11.67 5.37
CA ASP A 43 13.86 12.19 5.67
C ASP A 43 14.95 11.31 5.01
N ASN A 44 15.90 11.94 4.30
CA ASN A 44 16.94 11.26 3.53
C ASN A 44 18.25 11.04 4.31
N SER A 45 18.25 11.28 5.62
CA SER A 45 19.42 11.08 6.48
C SER A 45 19.72 9.60 6.71
N THR A 46 20.98 9.31 6.99
CA THR A 46 21.43 7.98 7.37
C THR A 46 20.81 7.52 8.69
N THR A 47 20.58 8.44 9.63
CA THR A 47 19.95 8.15 10.92
C THR A 47 18.53 7.65 10.73
N PHE A 48 17.71 8.32 9.90
CA PHE A 48 16.36 7.85 9.62
C PHE A 48 16.36 6.45 8.97
N ALA A 49 17.28 6.20 8.04
CA ALA A 49 17.43 4.89 7.41
C ALA A 49 17.86 3.79 8.38
N GLN A 50 18.73 4.09 9.35
CA GLN A 50 19.16 3.16 10.39
C GLN A 50 18.01 2.81 11.33
N GLU A 51 17.28 3.82 11.82
CA GLU A 51 16.10 3.61 12.68
C GLU A 51 15.02 2.78 11.97
N ALA A 52 14.76 3.06 10.69
CA ALA A 52 13.82 2.27 9.89
C ALA A 52 14.28 0.81 9.74
N ALA A 53 15.58 0.56 9.55
CA ALA A 53 16.13 -0.79 9.47
C ALA A 53 16.00 -1.54 10.81
N GLU A 54 16.24 -0.87 11.94
CA GLU A 54 16.04 -1.44 13.27
C GLU A 54 14.56 -1.81 13.52
N GLN A 55 13.64 -0.93 13.14
CA GLN A 55 12.20 -1.20 13.22
C GLN A 55 11.76 -2.34 12.30
N ALA A 56 12.34 -2.47 11.11
CA ALA A 56 12.08 -3.60 10.22
C ALA A 56 12.57 -4.92 10.84
N ALA A 57 13.70 -4.91 11.54
CA ALA A 57 14.22 -6.09 12.23
C ALA A 57 13.27 -6.50 13.38
N GLU A 58 12.77 -5.51 14.13
CA GLU A 58 11.81 -5.75 15.19
C GLU A 58 10.46 -6.26 14.66
N MET A 59 9.96 -5.70 13.55
CA MET A 59 8.74 -6.18 12.88
C MET A 59 8.87 -7.65 12.47
N THR A 60 9.95 -8.01 11.78
CA THR A 60 10.18 -9.41 11.36
C THR A 60 10.37 -10.34 12.56
N ARG A 61 11.00 -9.88 13.66
CA ARG A 61 11.10 -10.65 14.90
C ARG A 61 9.75 -10.87 15.58
N GLN A 62 8.89 -9.86 15.61
CA GLN A 62 7.57 -9.95 16.25
C GLN A 62 6.59 -10.81 15.46
N PHE A 63 6.57 -10.66 14.13
CA PHE A 63 5.52 -11.23 13.29
C PHE A 63 5.99 -12.40 12.41
N GLY A 64 7.30 -12.68 12.34
CA GLY A 64 7.88 -13.73 11.51
C GLY A 64 7.49 -15.16 11.88
N SER A 65 6.76 -15.36 12.98
CA SER A 65 6.18 -16.67 13.33
C SER A 65 4.79 -16.92 12.71
N HIS A 66 4.14 -15.89 12.16
CA HIS A 66 2.85 -16.04 11.48
C HIS A 66 3.02 -16.71 10.11
N PRO A 67 2.47 -17.92 9.88
CA PRO A 67 2.51 -18.57 8.58
C PRO A 67 1.69 -17.85 7.50
N ALA A 68 0.69 -17.05 7.89
CA ALA A 68 -0.09 -16.24 6.96
C ALA A 68 0.78 -15.22 6.21
N ILE A 69 1.84 -14.69 6.84
CA ILE A 69 2.76 -13.78 6.16
C ILE A 69 3.59 -14.57 5.17
N VAL A 70 3.40 -14.30 3.87
CA VAL A 70 4.13 -14.96 2.78
C VAL A 70 5.10 -14.03 2.06
N LEU A 71 4.93 -12.72 2.27
CA LEU A 71 5.73 -11.68 1.63
C LEU A 71 5.97 -10.50 2.56
N TRP A 72 7.22 -10.03 2.61
CA TRP A 72 7.62 -8.76 3.18
C TRP A 72 7.87 -7.74 2.08
N SER A 73 7.32 -6.53 2.19
CA SER A 73 7.54 -5.43 1.24
C SER A 73 8.12 -4.22 1.97
N GLY A 74 9.18 -3.60 1.44
CA GLY A 74 9.94 -2.60 2.20
C GLY A 74 9.41 -1.17 2.12
N HIS A 75 9.07 -0.69 0.92
CA HIS A 75 8.75 0.72 0.70
C HIS A 75 7.71 0.87 -0.40
N ASN A 76 6.55 1.42 -0.10
CA ASN A 76 5.51 1.70 -1.08
C ASN A 76 5.82 2.98 -1.89
N GLU A 77 5.91 2.85 -3.22
CA GLU A 77 6.07 3.97 -4.17
C GLU A 77 7.12 5.01 -3.74
N PRO A 78 8.37 4.61 -3.49
CA PRO A 78 9.40 5.56 -3.08
C PRO A 78 9.60 6.66 -4.15
N PRO A 79 10.08 7.87 -3.79
CA PRO A 79 10.11 9.00 -4.72
C PRO A 79 10.91 8.76 -6.01
N TRP A 80 11.94 7.91 -5.92
CA TRP A 80 12.79 7.53 -7.06
C TRP A 80 12.13 6.56 -8.05
N ASP A 81 11.03 5.89 -7.67
CA ASP A 81 10.19 5.05 -8.53
C ASP A 81 8.93 5.82 -8.96
N ALA A 82 8.34 6.59 -8.04
CA ALA A 82 7.11 7.34 -8.24
C ALA A 82 7.31 8.67 -8.99
N THR A 83 7.71 8.59 -10.27
CA THR A 83 8.01 9.76 -11.12
C THR A 83 6.84 10.74 -11.28
N TRP A 84 5.60 10.33 -11.03
CA TRP A 84 4.44 11.24 -11.04
C TRP A 84 4.55 12.35 -9.99
N MET A 85 5.30 12.12 -8.90
CA MET A 85 5.50 13.08 -7.81
C MET A 85 6.13 14.39 -8.29
N GLN A 86 6.96 14.37 -9.34
CA GLN A 86 7.57 15.57 -9.92
C GLN A 86 6.54 16.61 -10.40
N TYR A 87 5.34 16.16 -10.77
CA TYR A 87 4.26 17.04 -11.23
C TYR A 87 3.38 17.57 -10.10
N ARG A 88 3.52 17.00 -8.90
CA ARG A 88 2.70 17.31 -7.71
C ARG A 88 3.47 18.13 -6.68
N TYR A 89 4.77 17.90 -6.55
CA TYR A 89 5.62 18.45 -5.51
C TYR A 89 6.81 19.17 -6.11
N SER A 90 6.96 20.47 -5.81
CA SER A 90 8.01 21.33 -6.38
C SER A 90 9.41 21.04 -5.85
N ASP A 91 9.51 20.37 -4.71
CA ASP A 91 10.72 19.99 -4.00
C ASP A 91 11.11 18.51 -4.20
N TRP A 92 10.39 17.79 -5.07
CA TRP A 92 10.72 16.41 -5.41
C TRP A 92 12.13 16.30 -5.97
N GLN A 93 12.82 15.21 -5.59
CA GLN A 93 14.12 14.87 -6.14
C GLN A 93 14.16 13.38 -6.52
N PRO A 94 14.77 13.03 -7.67
CA PRO A 94 14.69 11.69 -8.26
C PRO A 94 15.41 10.58 -7.49
N ASP A 95 16.24 10.90 -6.49
CA ASP A 95 17.09 9.92 -5.79
C ASP A 95 16.86 9.88 -4.28
N VAL A 96 15.87 10.61 -3.78
CA VAL A 96 15.53 10.63 -2.35
C VAL A 96 15.08 9.25 -1.88
N ASN A 97 15.60 8.82 -0.72
CA ASN A 97 15.30 7.57 -0.02
C ASN A 97 15.78 6.27 -0.68
N ARG A 98 16.68 6.29 -1.67
CA ARG A 98 17.32 5.04 -2.16
C ARG A 98 18.02 4.27 -1.05
N PHE A 99 18.78 4.97 -0.20
CA PHE A 99 19.49 4.36 0.93
C PHE A 99 18.54 3.82 2.00
N LEU A 100 17.45 4.55 2.28
CA LEU A 100 16.38 4.10 3.18
C LEU A 100 15.75 2.80 2.67
N THR A 101 15.31 2.77 1.41
CA THR A 101 14.72 1.56 0.81
C THR A 101 15.68 0.38 0.85
N ALA A 102 16.96 0.60 0.50
CA ALA A 102 17.97 -0.46 0.52
C ALA A 102 18.21 -0.99 1.95
N SER A 103 18.29 -0.10 2.95
CA SER A 103 18.53 -0.47 4.35
C SER A 103 17.41 -1.35 4.90
N VAL A 104 16.15 -0.96 4.70
CA VAL A 104 14.98 -1.78 5.09
C VAL A 104 14.96 -3.11 4.34
N ALA A 105 15.14 -3.08 3.01
CA ALA A 105 15.13 -4.30 2.21
C ALA A 105 16.22 -5.30 2.62
N ASN A 106 17.40 -4.82 3.01
CA ASN A 106 18.50 -5.68 3.47
C ASN A 106 18.16 -6.42 4.78
N VAL A 107 17.37 -5.79 5.66
CA VAL A 107 16.88 -6.41 6.89
C VAL A 107 15.79 -7.42 6.58
N LEU A 108 14.79 -7.06 5.78
CA LEU A 108 13.70 -7.98 5.41
C LEU A 108 14.22 -9.26 4.75
N ARG A 109 15.24 -9.16 3.89
CA ARG A 109 15.89 -10.32 3.23
C ARG A 109 16.60 -11.28 4.18
N GLN A 110 16.79 -10.93 5.46
CA GLN A 110 17.33 -11.87 6.44
C GLN A 110 16.35 -13.00 6.74
N ASP A 111 15.04 -12.77 6.58
CA ASP A 111 14.06 -13.84 6.55
C ASP A 111 14.11 -14.58 5.21
N ARG A 112 14.81 -15.71 5.21
CA ARG A 112 14.99 -16.56 4.02
C ARG A 112 13.82 -17.49 3.73
N SER A 113 12.78 -17.49 4.58
CA SER A 113 11.63 -18.37 4.44
C SER A 113 10.50 -17.76 3.59
N ARG A 114 10.59 -16.47 3.27
CA ARG A 114 9.52 -15.69 2.61
C ARG A 114 10.04 -14.89 1.44
N ILE A 115 9.12 -14.46 0.58
CA ILE A 115 9.44 -13.53 -0.51
C ILE A 115 9.72 -12.16 0.10
N THR A 116 10.73 -11.45 -0.42
CA THR A 116 11.01 -10.06 -0.04
C THR A 116 10.94 -9.17 -1.28
N HIS A 117 10.02 -8.21 -1.25
CA HIS A 117 9.98 -7.09 -2.19
C HIS A 117 10.70 -5.91 -1.53
N ALA A 118 11.74 -5.38 -2.17
CA ALA A 118 12.44 -4.22 -1.62
C ALA A 118 11.53 -2.98 -1.57
N TYR A 119 10.61 -2.88 -2.52
CA TYR A 119 9.63 -1.81 -2.66
C TYR A 119 8.42 -2.33 -3.46
N SER A 120 7.26 -1.71 -3.25
CA SER A 120 6.09 -1.85 -4.12
C SER A 120 6.20 -0.79 -5.21
N SER A 121 6.38 -1.23 -6.46
CA SER A 121 6.63 -0.34 -7.59
C SER A 121 5.33 0.23 -8.14
N THR A 122 5.38 1.50 -8.55
CA THR A 122 4.32 2.14 -9.34
C THR A 122 4.00 1.39 -10.65
N ALA A 123 4.91 0.56 -11.17
CA ALA A 123 4.63 -0.30 -12.31
C ALA A 123 3.63 -1.44 -12.01
N GLU A 124 3.46 -1.82 -10.74
CA GLU A 124 2.49 -2.81 -10.26
C GLU A 124 1.16 -2.15 -9.83
N HIS A 125 1.08 -0.81 -9.87
CA HIS A 125 -0.06 -0.03 -9.39
C HIS A 125 -0.88 0.49 -10.57
N TYR A 126 -1.93 -0.24 -10.92
CA TYR A 126 -2.70 -0.04 -12.13
C TYR A 126 -3.81 1.01 -11.94
N TRP A 127 -3.42 2.28 -12.01
CA TRP A 127 -4.31 3.43 -11.78
C TRP A 127 -4.97 4.01 -13.05
N GLN A 128 -4.84 3.34 -14.19
CA GLN A 128 -5.50 3.72 -15.45
C GLN A 128 -7.03 3.65 -15.31
N GLY A 129 -7.71 4.69 -15.76
CA GLY A 129 -9.15 4.85 -15.62
C GLY A 129 -9.62 5.49 -14.31
N TRP A 130 -8.68 5.84 -13.43
CA TRP A 130 -8.95 6.65 -12.24
C TRP A 130 -8.10 7.93 -12.21
N TYR A 131 -6.79 7.82 -11.94
CA TYR A 131 -5.90 8.99 -11.86
C TYR A 131 -5.41 9.47 -13.24
N SER A 132 -5.47 8.62 -14.26
CA SER A 132 -4.99 8.91 -15.60
C SER A 132 -5.81 8.19 -16.68
N GLY A 133 -5.77 8.72 -17.91
CA GLY A 133 -6.49 8.16 -19.04
C GLY A 133 -8.01 8.37 -18.94
N GLU A 134 -8.74 7.57 -19.71
CA GLU A 134 -10.21 7.58 -19.75
C GLU A 134 -10.79 6.50 -18.85
N LYS A 135 -12.03 6.66 -18.36
CA LYS A 135 -12.68 5.68 -17.47
C LYS A 135 -12.59 4.24 -17.97
N SER A 136 -12.67 4.00 -19.28
CA SER A 136 -12.58 2.66 -19.90
C SER A 136 -11.19 2.03 -19.86
N ASP A 137 -10.16 2.78 -19.50
CA ASP A 137 -8.77 2.32 -19.56
C ASP A 137 -8.43 1.26 -18.52
N HIS A 138 -9.25 1.10 -17.47
CA HIS A 138 -9.14 -0.03 -16.54
C HIS A 138 -9.30 -1.41 -17.20
N LEU A 139 -9.85 -1.46 -18.43
CA LEU A 139 -10.00 -2.69 -19.21
C LEU A 139 -8.77 -3.02 -20.06
N LYS A 140 -7.80 -2.11 -20.16
CA LYS A 140 -6.57 -2.36 -20.90
C LYS A 140 -5.71 -3.37 -20.12
N PRO A 141 -4.82 -4.12 -20.79
CA PRO A 141 -3.89 -5.00 -20.10
C PRO A 141 -2.99 -4.23 -19.13
N ALA A 142 -2.70 -4.84 -17.98
CA ALA A 142 -1.68 -4.35 -17.07
C ALA A 142 -0.27 -4.58 -17.62
N ASN A 143 0.66 -3.70 -17.25
CA ASN A 143 2.07 -3.80 -17.67
C ASN A 143 2.92 -4.70 -16.75
N SER A 144 2.33 -5.19 -15.66
CA SER A 144 2.97 -6.08 -14.69
C SER A 144 2.15 -7.36 -14.51
N SER A 145 2.84 -8.46 -14.19
CA SER A 145 2.22 -9.73 -13.82
C SER A 145 1.53 -9.69 -12.46
N ILE A 146 1.84 -8.70 -11.64
CA ILE A 146 1.23 -8.48 -10.33
C ILE A 146 0.58 -7.10 -10.34
N ILE A 147 -0.71 -7.06 -10.00
CA ILE A 147 -1.45 -5.82 -9.74
C ILE A 147 -1.60 -5.73 -8.23
N SER A 148 -0.72 -4.97 -7.57
CA SER A 148 -0.71 -4.82 -6.11
C SER A 148 -1.56 -3.64 -5.63
N GLU A 149 -1.93 -2.72 -6.53
CA GLU A 149 -2.93 -1.67 -6.31
C GLU A 149 -3.72 -1.39 -7.58
N PHE A 150 -5.03 -1.17 -7.44
CA PHE A 150 -5.90 -0.60 -8.45
C PHE A 150 -7.22 -0.20 -7.78
N GLY A 151 -8.00 0.68 -8.41
CA GLY A 151 -9.34 1.00 -7.92
C GLY A 151 -9.87 2.34 -8.39
N ALA A 152 -11.07 2.65 -7.92
CA ALA A 152 -11.74 3.93 -8.15
C ALA A 152 -12.55 4.31 -6.89
N GLN A 153 -12.81 5.59 -6.69
CA GLN A 153 -13.64 6.02 -5.56
C GLN A 153 -15.11 5.72 -5.81
N ALA A 154 -15.80 5.35 -4.72
CA ALA A 154 -17.25 5.27 -4.66
C ALA A 154 -17.72 5.86 -3.33
N LEU A 155 -18.95 6.39 -3.31
CA LEU A 155 -19.58 6.78 -2.05
C LEU A 155 -19.92 5.52 -1.22
N PRO A 156 -19.88 5.59 0.12
CA PRO A 156 -20.41 4.54 0.96
C PRO A 156 -21.94 4.44 0.82
N ASP A 157 -22.54 3.43 1.44
CA ASP A 157 -24.00 3.27 1.39
C ASP A 157 -24.75 4.46 2.03
N LEU A 158 -26.03 4.60 1.71
CA LEU A 158 -26.84 5.73 2.17
C LEU A 158 -26.94 5.77 3.71
N VAL A 159 -26.93 4.61 4.37
CA VAL A 159 -27.02 4.53 5.83
C VAL A 159 -25.78 5.17 6.45
N THR A 160 -24.59 4.85 5.93
CA THR A 160 -23.31 5.42 6.34
C THR A 160 -23.21 6.89 5.96
N LEU A 161 -23.66 7.30 4.77
CA LEU A 161 -23.66 8.70 4.37
C LEU A 161 -24.45 9.59 5.35
N LYS A 162 -25.59 9.10 5.86
CA LYS A 162 -26.41 9.81 6.83
C LYS A 162 -25.76 10.01 8.21
N THR A 163 -24.69 9.27 8.53
CA THR A 163 -23.93 9.47 9.78
C THR A 163 -22.81 10.49 9.62
N ILE A 164 -22.39 10.77 8.39
CA ILE A 164 -21.26 11.66 8.06
C ILE A 164 -21.77 13.04 7.59
N ILE A 165 -22.80 13.04 6.74
CA ILE A 165 -23.34 14.25 6.11
C ILE A 165 -24.60 14.69 6.85
N PRO A 166 -24.65 15.93 7.39
CA PRO A 166 -25.84 16.48 8.01
C PRO A 166 -27.05 16.46 7.07
N LEU A 167 -28.26 16.36 7.62
CA LEU A 167 -29.48 16.30 6.80
C LEU A 167 -29.67 17.53 5.88
N ALA A 168 -29.24 18.71 6.33
CA ALA A 168 -29.30 19.92 5.52
C ALA A 168 -28.37 19.87 4.28
N ASP A 169 -27.32 19.06 4.36
CA ASP A 169 -26.31 18.88 3.31
C ASP A 169 -26.46 17.52 2.60
N LEU A 170 -27.49 16.73 2.96
CA LEU A 170 -27.79 15.45 2.32
C LEU A 170 -28.22 15.71 0.88
N TRP A 171 -27.25 15.48 0.03
CA TRP A 171 -27.23 15.75 -1.38
C TRP A 171 -28.29 14.95 -2.17
N PRO A 172 -28.90 15.57 -3.19
CA PRO A 172 -28.64 15.09 -4.55
C PRO A 172 -27.93 16.15 -5.40
N LYS A 173 -27.06 15.73 -6.34
CA LYS A 173 -26.41 16.66 -7.29
C LYS A 173 -27.49 16.98 -8.26
N THR A 174 -28.04 18.19 -8.17
CA THR A 174 -28.60 18.76 -9.40
C THR A 174 -27.40 18.93 -10.34
N THR A 175 -27.58 18.56 -11.60
CA THR A 175 -26.63 18.86 -12.68
C THR A 175 -26.68 20.33 -13.08
N ASP A 176 -27.50 21.12 -12.40
CA ASP A 176 -27.66 22.54 -12.67
C ASP A 176 -26.36 23.27 -12.31
N LYS A 177 -25.88 24.07 -13.26
CA LYS A 177 -24.70 24.91 -13.04
C LYS A 177 -25.04 25.98 -12.02
N LYS A 178 -24.17 26.14 -11.00
CA LYS A 178 -24.12 27.38 -10.21
C LYS A 178 -23.53 28.51 -11.06
#